data_AF-A0A7C3ZQ33-F1
#
_entry.id   AF-A0A7C3ZQ33-F1
#
_cell.length_a   1.000
_cell.length_b   1.000
_cell.length_c   1.000
_cell.angle_alpha   90.00
_cell.angle_beta   90.00
_cell.angle_gamma   90.00
#
_symmetry.space_group_name_H-M   'P 1'
#
loop_
_entity.id
_entity.type
_entity.pdbx_description
1 polymer ?
#
loop_
_entity_poly.entity_id
_entity_poly.type
_entity_poly.pdbx_seq_one_letter_code
_entity_poly.pdbx_strand_id
1 'polypeptide(L)'
;MFADMAIDEYNVEAIAITNQRTTAVLWDGKTGRAVFNALGWQDMRGNALSEEMNRDATIRMARTAGMIARGVVKLLPTLKNKRRVKWLITLSRLSIRPNHTSVKLCWMLRELGEKKEKYELKAGTVDSWIVYRLTGEHLTDYSNAAATGLYDSYYMRWSEPILEIVGADEEMLPKTLESDRIFGEYRNVPITGVIADQSASLYALGCWEKGELKVTNGTGTFVDLNVGEEPEASTGGLLPLIAWKLKSETRYMMEGMLFYSGSAVEKLKEIGIYDDVAKTS
;
A
#
# COMPACT_ATOMS: atom_id res chain seq x y z
N MET A 1 -25.59 -7.87 4.41
CA MET A 1 -24.35 -7.07 4.57
C MET A 1 -24.76 -5.60 4.68
N PHE A 2 -23.99 -4.69 5.29
CA PHE A 2 -24.40 -3.27 5.39
C PHE A 2 -24.70 -2.64 4.01
N ALA A 3 -23.94 -3.05 2.98
CA ALA A 3 -24.19 -2.63 1.59
C ALA A 3 -25.55 -3.09 1.05
N ASP A 4 -26.03 -4.29 1.43
CA ASP A 4 -27.35 -4.77 1.00
C ASP A 4 -28.46 -3.86 1.50
N MET A 5 -28.46 -3.60 2.80
CA MET A 5 -29.42 -2.72 3.46
C MET A 5 -29.36 -1.31 2.86
N ALA A 6 -28.17 -0.79 2.60
CA ALA A 6 -28.01 0.52 1.99
C ALA A 6 -28.61 0.58 0.56
N ILE A 7 -28.38 -0.44 -0.27
CA ILE A 7 -28.94 -0.52 -1.62
C ILE A 7 -30.47 -0.71 -1.59
N ASP A 8 -30.98 -1.44 -0.61
CA ASP A 8 -32.41 -1.72 -0.48
C ASP A 8 -33.20 -0.51 0.06
N GLU A 9 -32.63 0.23 1.01
CA GLU A 9 -33.29 1.38 1.67
C GLU A 9 -33.07 2.70 0.95
N TYR A 10 -31.95 2.86 0.23
CA TYR A 10 -31.56 4.10 -0.41
C TYR A 10 -31.37 3.88 -1.92
N ASN A 11 -31.71 4.87 -2.73
CA ASN A 11 -31.44 4.85 -4.17
C ASN A 11 -29.94 5.12 -4.42
N VAL A 12 -29.10 4.12 -4.13
CA VAL A 12 -27.63 4.22 -4.25
C VAL A 12 -27.23 4.23 -5.71
N GLU A 13 -26.67 5.35 -6.18
CA GLU A 13 -26.21 5.50 -7.56
C GLU A 13 -24.84 4.86 -7.81
N ALA A 14 -23.97 4.83 -6.81
CA ALA A 14 -22.61 4.30 -6.92
C ALA A 14 -22.02 3.90 -5.56
N ILE A 15 -21.06 2.99 -5.60
CA ILE A 15 -20.25 2.57 -4.44
C ILE A 15 -18.81 3.03 -4.65
N ALA A 16 -18.20 3.60 -3.61
CA ALA A 16 -16.78 3.85 -3.54
C ALA A 16 -16.18 3.08 -2.36
N ILE A 17 -15.00 2.49 -2.56
CA ILE A 17 -14.30 1.70 -1.55
C ILE A 17 -13.05 2.46 -1.09
N THR A 18 -12.91 2.61 0.21
CA THR A 18 -11.67 2.99 0.87
C THR A 18 -11.37 2.05 2.03
N ASN A 19 -10.09 1.84 2.31
CA ASN A 19 -9.63 0.78 3.20
C ASN A 19 -8.29 1.10 3.83
N GLN A 20 -8.01 0.43 4.95
CA GLN A 20 -6.67 0.37 5.52
C GLN A 20 -5.69 -0.24 4.50
N ARG A 21 -4.57 0.45 4.29
CA ARG A 21 -3.48 -0.01 3.42
C ARG A 21 -2.71 -1.17 4.05
N THR A 22 -1.89 -1.83 3.24
CA THR A 22 -0.86 -2.85 3.59
C THR A 22 -1.35 -4.12 4.30
N THR A 23 -2.61 -4.18 4.71
CA THR A 23 -3.26 -5.38 5.22
C THR A 23 -3.34 -6.41 4.10
N ALA A 24 -2.78 -7.59 4.33
CA ALA A 24 -2.70 -8.65 3.33
C ALA A 24 -3.85 -9.65 3.50
N VAL A 25 -4.49 -10.00 2.39
CA VAL A 25 -5.50 -11.06 2.31
C VAL A 25 -5.05 -12.07 1.25
N LEU A 26 -5.11 -13.36 1.61
CA LEU A 26 -4.92 -14.49 0.70
C LEU A 26 -6.19 -15.32 0.72
N TRP A 27 -6.77 -15.59 -0.43
CA TRP A 27 -8.03 -16.31 -0.57
C TRP A 27 -7.98 -17.32 -1.72
N ASP A 28 -8.94 -18.24 -1.69
CA ASP A 28 -9.17 -19.18 -2.78
C ASP A 28 -10.08 -18.54 -3.83
N GLY A 29 -9.57 -18.39 -5.05
CA GLY A 29 -10.26 -17.85 -6.22
C GLY A 29 -11.44 -18.69 -6.69
N LYS A 30 -11.60 -19.93 -6.23
CA LYS A 30 -12.82 -20.71 -6.53
C LYS A 30 -13.98 -20.36 -5.61
N THR A 31 -13.68 -20.02 -4.36
CA THR A 31 -14.70 -19.87 -3.31
C THR A 31 -14.83 -18.45 -2.76
N GLY A 32 -13.85 -17.58 -3.06
CA GLY A 32 -13.70 -16.26 -2.45
C GLY A 32 -13.37 -16.28 -0.96
N ARG A 33 -13.18 -17.47 -0.35
CA ARG A 33 -12.94 -17.60 1.08
C ARG A 33 -11.47 -17.37 1.40
N ALA A 34 -11.23 -16.59 2.45
CA ALA A 34 -9.88 -16.35 2.93
C ALA A 34 -9.25 -17.67 3.41
N VAL A 35 -8.00 -17.91 3.01
CA VAL A 35 -7.22 -19.09 3.40
C VAL A 35 -6.63 -18.90 4.81
N PHE A 36 -6.38 -17.65 5.19
CA PHE A 36 -5.97 -17.23 6.53
C PHE A 36 -6.82 -16.06 7.01
N ASN A 37 -6.72 -15.74 8.30
CA ASN A 37 -7.10 -14.41 8.76
C ASN A 37 -6.26 -13.35 8.03
N ALA A 38 -6.89 -12.22 7.69
CA ALA A 38 -6.17 -11.08 7.14
C ALA A 38 -5.08 -10.63 8.12
N LEU A 39 -3.88 -10.38 7.60
CA LEU A 39 -2.77 -9.88 8.42
C LEU A 39 -2.74 -8.37 8.32
N GLY A 40 -3.17 -7.71 9.40
CA GLY A 40 -3.30 -6.26 9.50
C GLY A 40 -1.96 -5.51 9.41
N TRP A 41 -2.02 -4.20 9.16
CA TRP A 41 -0.83 -3.35 9.00
C TRP A 41 0.08 -3.27 10.23
N GLN A 42 -0.47 -3.52 11.43
CA GLN A 42 0.27 -3.58 12.70
C GLN A 42 0.93 -4.94 12.96
N ASP A 43 0.69 -5.94 12.12
CA ASP A 43 1.25 -7.27 12.32
C ASP A 43 2.76 -7.28 12.06
N MET A 44 3.52 -7.66 13.08
CA MET A 44 4.98 -7.68 13.08
C MET A 44 5.57 -9.11 13.05
N ARG A 45 4.76 -10.15 12.83
CA ARG A 45 5.26 -11.53 12.76
C ARG A 45 6.29 -11.72 11.65
N GLY A 46 6.21 -10.89 10.62
CA GLY A 46 7.12 -10.83 9.50
C GLY A 46 8.48 -10.18 9.78
N ASN A 47 8.81 -9.77 11.01
CA ASN A 47 10.08 -9.08 11.31
C ASN A 47 11.32 -9.86 10.84
N ALA A 48 11.47 -11.10 11.29
CA ALA A 48 12.62 -11.92 10.92
C ALA A 48 12.66 -12.19 9.41
N LEU A 49 11.49 -12.40 8.81
CA LEU A 49 11.34 -12.61 7.37
C LEU A 49 11.71 -11.36 6.56
N SER A 50 11.34 -10.18 7.03
CA SER A 50 11.72 -8.90 6.43
C SER A 50 13.25 -8.75 6.43
N GLU A 51 13.93 -9.08 7.52
CA GLU A 51 15.41 -9.05 7.59
C GLU A 51 16.08 -10.10 6.68
N GLU A 52 15.44 -11.25 6.49
CA GLU A 52 15.86 -12.25 5.50
C GLU A 52 15.74 -11.70 4.08
N MET A 53 14.56 -11.18 3.70
CA MET A 53 14.29 -10.60 2.38
C MET A 53 15.23 -9.42 2.06
N ASN A 54 15.58 -8.60 3.06
CA ASN A 54 16.53 -7.50 2.88
C ASN A 54 17.98 -7.94 2.67
N ARG A 55 18.32 -9.19 3.02
CA ARG A 55 19.65 -9.80 2.79
C ARG A 55 19.75 -10.54 1.47
N ASP A 56 18.63 -10.70 0.76
CA ASP A 56 18.58 -11.29 -0.56
C ASP A 56 19.57 -10.63 -1.53
N ALA A 57 20.18 -11.44 -2.40
CA ALA A 57 21.21 -11.00 -3.33
C ALA A 57 20.69 -9.90 -4.27
N THR A 58 19.45 -10.03 -4.74
CA THR A 58 18.80 -9.08 -5.66
C THR A 58 18.62 -7.72 -5.01
N ILE A 59 18.20 -7.69 -3.74
CA ILE A 59 18.07 -6.44 -2.96
C ILE A 59 19.44 -5.79 -2.73
N ARG A 60 20.46 -6.59 -2.40
CA ARG A 60 21.84 -6.09 -2.20
C ARG A 60 22.44 -5.53 -3.49
N MET A 61 22.20 -6.18 -4.63
CA MET A 61 22.62 -5.70 -5.94
C MET A 61 21.91 -4.40 -6.31
N ALA A 62 20.59 -4.32 -6.13
CA ALA A 62 19.80 -3.10 -6.36
C ALA A 62 20.31 -1.92 -5.52
N ARG A 63 20.60 -2.15 -4.23
CA ARG A 63 21.19 -1.13 -3.35
C ARG A 63 22.56 -0.67 -3.83
N THR A 64 23.39 -1.60 -4.29
CA THR A 64 24.74 -1.30 -4.81
C THR A 64 24.68 -0.45 -6.07
N ALA A 65 23.85 -0.84 -7.04
CA ALA A 65 23.61 -0.06 -8.26
C ALA A 65 23.09 1.34 -7.94
N GLY A 66 22.17 1.44 -6.98
CA GLY A 66 21.66 2.72 -6.51
C GLY A 66 22.71 3.60 -5.82
N MET A 67 23.64 3.01 -5.05
CA MET A 67 24.76 3.75 -4.44
C MET A 67 25.69 4.36 -5.50
N ILE A 68 26.00 3.60 -6.55
CA ILE A 68 26.79 4.08 -7.69
C ILE A 68 26.07 5.24 -8.39
N ALA A 69 24.78 5.09 -8.67
CA ALA A 69 23.97 6.14 -9.30
C ALA A 69 23.95 7.43 -8.45
N ARG A 70 23.82 7.32 -7.12
CA ARG A 70 23.94 8.47 -6.21
C ARG A 70 25.29 9.17 -6.32
N GLY A 71 26.39 8.42 -6.43
CA GLY A 71 27.73 8.97 -6.64
C GLY A 71 27.83 9.75 -7.95
N VAL A 72 27.33 9.18 -9.05
CA VAL A 72 27.33 9.83 -10.37
C VAL A 72 26.52 11.14 -10.36
N VAL A 73 25.37 11.16 -9.70
CA VAL A 73 24.51 12.35 -9.61
C VAL A 73 25.17 13.49 -8.83
N LYS A 74 26.03 13.18 -7.85
CA LYS A 74 26.83 14.22 -7.17
C LYS A 74 27.81 14.91 -8.13
N LEU A 75 28.34 14.17 -9.11
CA LEU A 75 29.26 14.69 -10.12
C LEU A 75 28.54 15.40 -11.26
N LEU A 76 27.35 14.93 -11.64
CA LEU A 76 26.53 15.47 -12.72
C LEU A 76 25.09 15.77 -12.24
N PRO A 77 24.86 16.90 -11.55
CA PRO A 77 23.56 17.23 -10.96
C PRO A 77 22.41 17.33 -11.97
N THR A 78 22.71 17.59 -13.24
CA THR A 78 21.73 17.68 -14.32
C THR A 78 20.99 16.36 -14.57
N LEU A 79 21.56 15.22 -14.18
CA LEU A 79 20.95 13.91 -14.34
C LEU A 79 19.89 13.59 -13.27
N LYS A 80 19.85 14.33 -12.16
CA LYS A 80 19.03 14.00 -10.97
C LYS A 80 17.53 13.93 -11.26
N ASN A 81 17.05 14.68 -12.24
CA ASN A 81 15.62 14.79 -12.54
C ASN A 81 15.11 13.65 -13.44
N LYS A 82 15.99 12.83 -14.05
CA LYS A 82 15.55 11.72 -14.90
C LYS A 82 14.87 10.64 -14.06
N ARG A 83 13.69 10.17 -14.46
CA ARG A 83 12.92 9.12 -13.76
C ARG A 83 13.76 7.89 -13.39
N ARG A 84 14.54 7.37 -14.35
CA ARG A 84 15.48 6.23 -14.14
C ARG A 84 16.51 6.51 -13.05
N VAL A 85 17.00 7.74 -12.97
CA VAL A 85 17.99 8.16 -11.97
C VAL A 85 17.32 8.26 -10.59
N LYS A 86 16.14 8.88 -10.49
CA LYS A 86 15.35 8.91 -9.24
C LYS A 86 15.03 7.49 -8.72
N TRP A 87 14.67 6.58 -9.64
CA TRP A 87 14.46 5.16 -9.34
C TRP A 87 15.72 4.50 -8.77
N LEU A 88 16.87 4.60 -9.45
CA LEU A 88 18.15 4.07 -8.94
C LEU A 88 18.54 4.69 -7.58
N ILE A 89 18.35 6.01 -7.42
CA ILE A 89 18.58 6.69 -6.13
C ILE A 89 17.67 6.10 -5.05
N THR A 90 16.42 5.76 -5.35
CA THR A 90 15.51 5.15 -4.36
C THR A 90 15.95 3.74 -4.00
N LEU A 91 16.36 2.93 -5.00
CA LEU A 91 16.83 1.55 -4.79
C LEU A 91 18.03 1.45 -3.84
N SER A 92 18.88 2.48 -3.83
CA SER A 92 20.08 2.58 -3.01
C SER A 92 19.85 2.41 -1.50
N ARG A 93 18.62 2.58 -1.03
CA ARG A 93 18.17 2.37 0.36
C ARG A 93 16.91 1.52 0.44
N LEU A 94 16.48 0.90 -0.67
CA LEU A 94 15.27 0.08 -0.71
C LEU A 94 15.24 -0.85 0.50
N SER A 95 14.18 -0.74 1.29
CA SER A 95 13.99 -1.51 2.50
C SER A 95 12.62 -2.16 2.45
N ILE A 96 12.63 -3.49 2.51
CA ILE A 96 11.42 -4.27 2.74
C ILE A 96 11.11 -4.15 4.23
N ARG A 97 9.87 -3.84 4.59
CA ARG A 97 9.46 -3.61 5.98
C ARG A 97 8.42 -4.65 6.40
N PRO A 98 8.39 -5.04 7.69
CA PRO A 98 7.46 -6.06 8.19
C PRO A 98 5.99 -5.68 7.97
N ASN A 99 5.68 -4.39 8.00
CA ASN A 99 4.35 -3.88 7.75
C ASN A 99 3.95 -3.85 6.27
N HIS A 100 4.79 -4.26 5.31
CA HIS A 100 4.40 -4.34 3.90
C HIS A 100 3.55 -5.58 3.62
N THR A 101 2.71 -5.53 2.58
CA THR A 101 1.96 -6.71 2.09
C THR A 101 2.90 -7.78 1.59
N SER A 102 4.03 -7.40 0.98
CA SER A 102 5.04 -8.34 0.47
C SER A 102 5.54 -9.34 1.52
N VAL A 103 5.88 -8.85 2.72
CA VAL A 103 6.35 -9.70 3.82
C VAL A 103 5.23 -10.61 4.34
N LYS A 104 4.02 -10.06 4.52
CA LYS A 104 2.87 -10.83 5.02
C LYS A 104 2.46 -11.93 4.04
N LEU A 105 2.45 -11.62 2.74
CA LEU A 105 2.17 -12.60 1.69
C LEU A 105 3.24 -13.68 1.65
N CYS A 106 4.52 -13.32 1.72
CA CYS A 106 5.61 -14.30 1.78
C CYS A 106 5.46 -15.24 2.98
N TRP A 107 5.11 -14.68 4.15
CA TRP A 107 4.82 -15.48 5.33
C TRP A 107 3.65 -16.44 5.10
N MET A 108 2.51 -15.97 4.59
CA MET A 108 1.34 -16.82 4.32
C MET A 108 1.65 -17.96 3.33
N LEU A 109 2.44 -17.69 2.29
CA LEU A 109 2.82 -18.68 1.29
C LEU A 109 3.78 -19.73 1.85
N ARG A 110 4.74 -19.31 2.69
CA ARG A 110 5.64 -20.22 3.40
C ARG A 110 4.88 -21.12 4.38
N GLU A 111 3.91 -20.57 5.11
CA GLU A 111 3.06 -21.33 6.03
C GLU A 111 2.12 -22.32 5.32
N LEU A 112 1.66 -21.99 4.11
CA LEU A 112 0.91 -22.95 3.29
C LEU A 112 1.77 -24.12 2.85
N GLY A 113 3.04 -23.87 2.51
CA GLY A 113 3.93 -24.88 1.95
C GLY A 113 3.28 -25.59 0.76
N GLU A 114 3.28 -26.92 0.78
CA GLU A 114 2.69 -27.76 -0.27
C GLU A 114 1.15 -27.66 -0.34
N LYS A 115 0.48 -27.20 0.73
CA LYS A 115 -1.00 -27.08 0.73
C LYS A 115 -1.50 -26.03 -0.26
N LYS A 116 -0.62 -25.17 -0.78
CA LYS A 116 -0.94 -24.18 -1.82
C LYS A 116 -1.61 -24.79 -3.05
N GLU A 117 -1.23 -26.03 -3.41
CA GLU A 117 -1.74 -26.72 -4.60
C GLU A 117 -3.24 -27.04 -4.53
N LYS A 118 -3.84 -26.97 -3.34
CA LYS A 118 -5.28 -27.22 -3.14
C LYS A 118 -6.16 -26.03 -3.50
N TYR A 119 -5.56 -24.86 -3.68
CA TYR A 119 -6.27 -23.60 -3.85
C TYR A 119 -5.93 -22.95 -5.18
N GLU A 120 -6.89 -22.21 -5.74
CA GLU A 120 -6.58 -21.25 -6.79
C GLU A 120 -6.22 -19.92 -6.13
N LEU A 121 -4.95 -19.74 -5.74
CA LEU A 121 -4.59 -18.65 -4.84
C LEU A 121 -4.73 -17.27 -5.50
N LYS A 122 -5.44 -16.39 -4.81
CA LYS A 122 -5.57 -14.97 -5.09
C LYS A 122 -5.16 -14.17 -3.87
N ALA A 123 -4.43 -13.09 -4.08
CA ALA A 123 -3.88 -12.23 -3.05
C ALA A 123 -4.17 -10.77 -3.37
N GLY A 124 -4.14 -9.93 -2.34
CA GLY A 124 -4.39 -8.51 -2.48
C GLY A 124 -4.53 -7.81 -1.14
N THR A 125 -4.78 -6.51 -1.21
CA THR A 125 -5.19 -5.69 -0.08
C THR A 125 -6.71 -5.78 0.14
N VAL A 126 -7.20 -5.11 1.19
CA VAL A 126 -8.61 -5.20 1.61
C VAL A 126 -9.56 -4.73 0.52
N ASP A 127 -9.24 -3.66 -0.21
CA ASP A 127 -10.02 -3.21 -1.38
C ASP A 127 -10.22 -4.33 -2.40
N SER A 128 -9.13 -4.99 -2.79
CA SER A 128 -9.18 -6.01 -3.82
C SER A 128 -10.01 -7.21 -3.39
N TRP A 129 -9.90 -7.61 -2.13
CA TRP A 129 -10.74 -8.66 -1.57
C TRP A 129 -12.21 -8.25 -1.50
N ILE A 130 -12.52 -7.00 -1.11
CA ILE A 130 -13.91 -6.51 -1.10
C ILE A 130 -14.48 -6.48 -2.52
N VAL A 131 -13.77 -5.89 -3.48
CA VAL A 131 -14.19 -5.87 -4.90
C VAL A 131 -14.46 -7.29 -5.37
N TYR A 132 -13.52 -8.21 -5.17
CA TYR A 132 -13.66 -9.61 -5.55
C TYR A 132 -14.88 -10.28 -4.92
N ARG A 133 -15.14 -10.02 -3.63
CA ARG A 133 -16.29 -10.59 -2.91
C ARG A 133 -17.63 -10.05 -3.39
N LEU A 134 -17.67 -8.83 -3.90
CA LEU A 134 -18.88 -8.18 -4.40
C LEU A 134 -19.13 -8.55 -5.87
N THR A 135 -18.10 -8.56 -6.70
CA THR A 135 -18.25 -8.56 -8.17
C THR A 135 -17.63 -9.78 -8.84
N GLY A 136 -16.77 -10.54 -8.16
CA GLY A 136 -15.92 -11.57 -8.74
C GLY A 136 -14.68 -11.03 -9.47
N GLU A 137 -14.55 -9.71 -9.61
CA GLU A 137 -13.43 -9.07 -10.29
C GLU A 137 -12.20 -8.96 -9.38
N HIS A 138 -11.03 -9.32 -9.90
CA HIS A 138 -9.77 -9.27 -9.15
C HIS A 138 -8.98 -8.00 -9.50
N LEU A 139 -9.43 -6.89 -8.90
CA LEU A 139 -8.98 -5.54 -9.23
C LEU A 139 -8.47 -4.79 -7.99
N THR A 140 -7.62 -3.79 -8.18
CA THR A 140 -7.16 -2.83 -7.16
C THR A 140 -6.85 -1.49 -7.82
N ASP A 141 -6.75 -0.42 -7.05
CA ASP A 141 -6.28 0.86 -7.56
C ASP A 141 -4.77 1.08 -7.33
N TYR A 142 -4.22 2.09 -8.00
CA TYR A 142 -2.79 2.38 -7.89
C TYR A 142 -2.34 2.78 -6.48
N SER A 143 -3.22 3.40 -5.68
CA SER A 143 -2.86 3.82 -4.32
C SER A 143 -2.70 2.64 -3.37
N ASN A 144 -3.60 1.66 -3.44
CA ASN A 144 -3.48 0.41 -2.70
C ASN A 144 -2.28 -0.42 -3.20
N ALA A 145 -2.13 -0.57 -4.53
CA ALA A 145 -1.02 -1.31 -5.11
C ALA A 145 0.35 -0.75 -4.68
N ALA A 146 0.55 0.57 -4.74
CA ALA A 146 1.80 1.21 -4.34
C ALA A 146 2.17 0.97 -2.87
N ALA A 147 1.18 0.80 -1.99
CA ALA A 147 1.39 0.56 -0.57
C ALA A 147 1.80 -0.90 -0.24
N THR A 148 1.70 -1.83 -1.19
CA THR A 148 1.96 -3.25 -0.93
C THR A 148 3.42 -3.59 -0.66
N GLY A 149 4.36 -2.77 -1.14
CA GLY A 149 5.77 -3.14 -1.23
C GLY A 149 6.07 -4.21 -2.28
N LEU A 150 5.09 -4.60 -3.11
CA LEU A 150 5.23 -5.48 -4.28
C LEU A 150 5.23 -4.68 -5.60
N TYR A 151 4.82 -3.41 -5.57
CA TYR A 151 4.55 -2.61 -6.75
C TYR A 151 5.65 -1.56 -6.97
N ASP A 152 6.19 -1.49 -8.19
CA ASP A 152 7.13 -0.46 -8.60
C ASP A 152 6.36 0.78 -9.06
N SER A 153 6.24 1.77 -8.18
CA SER A 153 5.51 3.02 -8.46
C SER A 153 6.17 3.91 -9.51
N TYR A 154 7.45 3.71 -9.83
CA TYR A 154 8.11 4.43 -10.92
C TYR A 154 7.64 3.95 -12.29
N TYR A 155 7.32 2.67 -12.42
CA TYR A 155 6.93 2.06 -13.71
C TYR A 155 5.51 1.50 -13.71
N MET A 156 4.77 1.66 -12.61
CA MET A 156 3.37 1.23 -12.48
C MET A 156 3.16 -0.23 -12.86
N ARG A 157 3.94 -1.12 -12.23
CA ARG A 157 3.88 -2.57 -12.45
C ARG A 157 4.21 -3.34 -11.19
N TRP A 158 3.73 -4.58 -11.11
CA TRP A 158 4.20 -5.51 -10.09
C TRP A 158 5.69 -5.79 -10.32
N SER A 159 6.47 -5.81 -9.23
CA SER A 159 7.92 -5.95 -9.28
C SER A 159 8.29 -7.43 -9.29
N GLU A 160 8.51 -8.00 -10.46
CA GLU A 160 8.99 -9.37 -10.67
C GLU A 160 10.13 -9.79 -9.69
N PRO A 161 11.21 -9.01 -9.48
CA PRO A 161 12.23 -9.35 -8.49
C PRO A 161 11.74 -9.52 -7.05
N ILE A 162 10.69 -8.79 -6.65
CA ILE A 162 10.10 -8.90 -5.31
C ILE A 162 9.14 -10.09 -5.27
N LEU A 163 8.41 -10.34 -6.36
CA LEU A 163 7.54 -11.52 -6.49
C LEU A 163 8.33 -12.82 -6.37
N GLU A 164 9.49 -12.89 -7.02
CA GLU A 164 10.44 -14.01 -6.89
C GLU A 164 10.87 -14.24 -5.44
N ILE A 165 11.27 -13.19 -4.72
CA ILE A 165 11.66 -13.28 -3.30
C ILE A 165 10.48 -13.74 -2.42
N VAL A 166 9.27 -13.27 -2.74
CA VAL A 166 8.05 -13.62 -2.03
C VAL A 166 7.61 -15.05 -2.33
N GLY A 167 7.97 -15.58 -3.50
CA GLY A 167 7.48 -16.86 -4.02
C GLY A 167 6.05 -16.80 -4.54
N ALA A 168 5.65 -15.66 -5.11
CA ALA A 168 4.32 -15.43 -5.66
C ALA A 168 4.36 -15.22 -7.18
N ASP A 169 3.33 -15.67 -7.88
CA ASP A 169 3.15 -15.39 -9.31
C ASP A 169 2.33 -14.10 -9.50
N GLU A 170 2.58 -13.36 -10.58
CA GLU A 170 1.86 -12.12 -10.87
C GLU A 170 0.34 -12.36 -11.04
N GLU A 171 -0.07 -13.53 -11.53
CA GLU A 171 -1.48 -13.92 -11.71
C GLU A 171 -2.25 -14.05 -10.38
N MET A 172 -1.53 -14.16 -9.26
CA MET A 172 -2.09 -14.13 -7.92
C MET A 172 -2.47 -12.72 -7.49
N LEU A 173 -2.01 -11.68 -8.17
CA LEU A 173 -2.20 -10.28 -7.81
C LEU A 173 -3.27 -9.61 -8.67
N PRO A 174 -3.97 -8.60 -8.14
CA PRO A 174 -5.04 -7.94 -8.87
C PRO A 174 -4.50 -7.10 -10.01
N LYS A 175 -5.33 -6.93 -11.04
CA LYS A 175 -5.07 -5.94 -12.07
C LYS A 175 -5.29 -4.53 -11.51
N THR A 176 -4.37 -3.63 -11.82
CA THR A 176 -4.44 -2.22 -11.40
C THR A 176 -5.30 -1.39 -12.36
N LEU A 177 -6.19 -0.56 -11.80
CA LEU A 177 -7.02 0.40 -12.55
C LEU A 177 -6.87 1.82 -11.95
N GLU A 178 -7.29 2.83 -12.72
CA GLU A 178 -7.41 4.20 -12.22
C GLU A 178 -8.49 4.25 -11.13
N SER A 179 -8.29 5.10 -10.13
CA SER A 179 -9.08 5.16 -8.90
C SER A 179 -10.54 5.61 -9.13
N ASP A 180 -10.90 6.08 -10.34
CA ASP A 180 -12.24 6.49 -10.79
C ASP A 180 -12.83 5.59 -11.88
N ARG A 181 -12.28 4.38 -12.09
CA ARG A 181 -12.86 3.40 -13.03
C ARG A 181 -13.99 2.61 -12.38
N ILE A 182 -14.73 1.90 -13.22
CA ILE A 182 -15.70 0.89 -12.77
C ILE A 182 -14.93 -0.39 -12.41
N PHE A 183 -15.03 -0.81 -11.15
CA PHE A 183 -14.41 -2.01 -10.58
C PHE A 183 -15.35 -3.24 -10.60
N GLY A 184 -16.47 -3.11 -11.32
CA GLY A 184 -17.55 -4.09 -11.39
C GLY A 184 -18.84 -3.54 -10.80
N GLU A 185 -19.88 -4.38 -10.77
CA GLU A 185 -21.20 -4.01 -10.28
C GLU A 185 -21.63 -4.97 -9.17
N TYR A 186 -22.27 -4.42 -8.14
CA TYR A 186 -22.88 -5.19 -7.07
C TYR A 186 -24.36 -4.85 -7.01
N ARG A 187 -25.23 -5.85 -7.27
CA ARG A 187 -26.69 -5.66 -7.29
C ARG A 187 -27.14 -4.51 -8.21
N ASN A 188 -26.56 -4.41 -9.41
CA ASN A 188 -26.77 -3.34 -10.40
C ASN A 188 -26.32 -1.94 -9.96
N VAL A 189 -25.54 -1.83 -8.87
CA VAL A 189 -24.90 -0.58 -8.46
C VAL A 189 -23.41 -0.66 -8.82
N PRO A 190 -22.89 0.28 -9.62
CA PRO A 190 -21.48 0.25 -10.02
C PRO A 190 -20.56 0.65 -8.87
N ILE A 191 -19.44 -0.06 -8.74
CA ILE A 191 -18.32 0.36 -7.89
C ILE A 191 -17.45 1.30 -8.73
N THR A 192 -17.60 2.61 -8.55
CA THR A 192 -16.99 3.64 -9.41
C THR A 192 -15.72 4.25 -8.83
N GLY A 193 -15.28 3.80 -7.66
CA GLY A 193 -14.06 4.29 -7.07
C GLY A 193 -13.44 3.34 -6.07
N VAL A 194 -12.12 3.21 -6.14
CA VAL A 194 -11.31 2.49 -5.17
C VAL A 194 -10.09 3.35 -4.87
N ILE A 195 -9.86 3.67 -3.61
CA ILE A 195 -8.74 4.50 -3.18
C ILE A 195 -8.38 4.20 -1.73
N ALA A 196 -7.09 4.06 -1.45
CA ALA A 196 -6.57 3.83 -0.11
C ALA A 196 -6.95 4.95 0.88
N ASP A 197 -7.10 4.62 2.15
CA ASP A 197 -7.55 5.53 3.22
C ASP A 197 -6.81 6.89 3.29
N GLN A 198 -5.48 6.88 3.36
CA GLN A 198 -4.71 8.11 3.49
C GLN A 198 -4.70 8.92 2.18
N SER A 199 -4.74 8.24 1.04
CA SER A 199 -4.90 8.86 -0.27
C SER A 199 -6.27 9.52 -0.43
N ALA A 200 -7.32 8.84 0.02
CA ALA A 200 -8.69 9.35 0.02
C ALA A 200 -8.80 10.60 0.90
N SER A 201 -8.18 10.56 2.10
CA SER A 201 -8.12 11.71 3.00
C SER A 201 -7.34 12.88 2.39
N LEU A 202 -6.19 12.63 1.76
CA LEU A 202 -5.41 13.66 1.07
C LEU A 202 -6.22 14.31 -0.06
N TYR A 203 -6.94 13.52 -0.84
CA TYR A 203 -7.82 14.02 -1.89
C TYR A 203 -9.01 14.82 -1.34
N ALA A 204 -9.69 14.31 -0.31
CA ALA A 204 -10.88 14.94 0.27
C ALA A 204 -10.59 16.28 0.95
N LEU A 205 -9.36 16.47 1.44
CA LEU A 205 -8.91 17.74 2.03
C LEU A 205 -8.46 18.78 0.99
N GLY A 206 -8.56 18.47 -0.30
CA GLY A 206 -8.19 19.37 -1.38
C GLY A 206 -6.69 19.49 -1.62
N CYS A 207 -5.87 18.56 -1.11
CA CYS A 207 -4.41 18.56 -1.30
C CYS A 207 -4.01 18.05 -2.71
N TRP A 208 -4.53 18.70 -3.76
CA TRP A 208 -4.40 18.27 -5.15
C TRP A 208 -3.10 18.74 -5.82
N GLU A 209 -2.49 19.80 -5.28
CA GLU A 209 -1.31 20.44 -5.83
C GLU A 209 -0.02 19.99 -5.13
N LYS A 210 1.08 20.06 -5.88
CA LYS A 210 2.41 19.72 -5.37
C LYS A 210 2.78 20.63 -4.19
N GLY A 211 3.19 20.02 -3.08
CA GLY A 211 3.60 20.73 -1.86
C GLY A 211 2.50 20.80 -0.79
N GLU A 212 1.26 20.47 -1.15
CA GLU A 212 0.17 20.37 -0.19
C GLU A 212 0.29 19.07 0.60
N LEU A 213 0.05 19.16 1.90
CA LEU A 213 0.13 18.03 2.81
C LEU A 213 -1.06 17.97 3.73
N LYS A 214 -1.37 16.76 4.19
CA LYS A 214 -2.28 16.53 5.30
C LYS A 214 -1.58 15.79 6.43
N VAL A 215 -2.12 15.94 7.62
CA VAL A 215 -1.68 15.22 8.81
C VAL A 215 -2.87 14.51 9.42
N THR A 216 -2.80 13.18 9.52
CA THR A 216 -3.80 12.37 10.22
C THR A 216 -3.24 11.98 11.57
N ASN A 217 -3.91 12.43 12.64
CA ASN A 217 -3.55 12.09 14.02
C ASN A 217 -4.52 11.03 14.55
N GLY A 218 -3.97 9.86 14.92
CA GLY A 218 -4.69 8.79 15.62
C GLY A 218 -3.73 8.09 16.60
N THR A 219 -3.78 6.76 16.67
CA THR A 219 -2.81 5.96 17.45
C THR A 219 -1.36 6.26 17.05
N GLY A 220 -1.13 6.52 15.76
CA GLY A 220 0.08 7.11 15.20
C GLY A 220 -0.25 8.35 14.36
N THR A 221 0.78 9.07 13.91
CA THR A 221 0.66 10.25 13.05
C THR A 221 1.19 9.95 11.66
N PHE A 222 0.36 10.22 10.65
CA PHE A 222 0.70 10.07 9.23
C PHE A 222 0.74 11.45 8.57
N VAL A 223 1.88 11.80 8.01
CA VAL A 223 2.09 13.03 7.24
C VAL A 223 2.20 12.63 5.77
N ASP A 224 1.21 13.01 4.98
CA ASP A 224 1.17 12.71 3.54
C ASP A 224 1.33 13.99 2.75
N LEU A 225 2.38 14.05 1.93
CA LEU A 225 2.74 15.18 1.09
C LEU A 225 2.50 14.82 -0.38
N ASN A 226 1.67 15.59 -1.08
CA ASN A 226 1.54 15.50 -2.52
C ASN A 226 2.83 16.01 -3.19
N VAL A 227 3.46 15.18 -4.02
CA VAL A 227 4.71 15.52 -4.72
C VAL A 227 4.53 15.79 -6.22
N GLY A 228 3.27 15.84 -6.68
CA GLY A 228 2.88 16.14 -8.05
C GLY A 228 2.86 14.90 -8.95
N GLU A 229 3.10 15.11 -10.24
CA GLU A 229 2.90 14.09 -11.28
C GLU A 229 4.07 13.13 -11.46
N GLU A 230 5.23 13.48 -10.91
CA GLU A 230 6.43 12.66 -10.98
C GLU A 230 6.78 12.09 -9.62
N PRO A 231 7.23 10.82 -9.56
CA PRO A 231 7.78 10.27 -8.33
C PRO A 231 9.05 11.04 -7.94
N GLU A 232 9.14 11.39 -6.67
CA GLU A 232 10.36 11.95 -6.08
C GLU A 232 11.28 10.84 -5.55
N ALA A 233 12.60 11.08 -5.62
CA ALA A 233 13.57 10.14 -5.10
C ALA A 233 13.50 10.09 -3.57
N SER A 234 13.30 8.91 -3.00
CA SER A 234 13.29 8.75 -1.54
C SER A 234 14.69 8.44 -1.02
N THR A 235 15.15 9.25 -0.07
CA THR A 235 16.38 8.99 0.68
C THR A 235 16.13 8.14 1.93
N GLY A 236 14.86 7.87 2.27
CA GLY A 236 14.43 7.07 3.42
C GLY A 236 14.25 5.58 3.13
N GLY A 237 14.49 5.15 1.88
CA GLY A 237 14.49 3.74 1.50
C GLY A 237 13.14 3.12 1.18
N LEU A 238 12.09 3.93 1.07
CA LEU A 238 10.78 3.51 0.59
C LEU A 238 10.55 3.98 -0.83
N LEU A 239 9.82 3.19 -1.62
CA LEU A 239 9.29 3.66 -2.89
C LEU A 239 8.28 4.79 -2.63
N PRO A 240 8.24 5.85 -3.47
CA PRO A 240 7.19 6.85 -3.37
C PRO A 240 5.83 6.19 -3.60
N LEU A 241 4.81 6.63 -2.88
CA LEU A 241 3.46 6.11 -3.04
C LEU A 241 2.78 6.80 -4.22
N ILE A 242 1.77 6.14 -4.80
CA ILE A 242 0.86 6.79 -5.72
C ILE A 242 -0.32 7.28 -4.88
N ALA A 243 -0.56 8.58 -4.87
CA ALA A 243 -1.69 9.16 -4.17
C ALA A 243 -2.99 8.70 -4.84
N TRP A 244 -3.09 8.92 -6.15
CA TRP A 244 -4.18 8.44 -6.99
C TRP A 244 -3.79 8.51 -8.46
N LYS A 245 -4.57 7.81 -9.29
CA LYS A 245 -4.65 8.08 -10.72
C LYS A 245 -6.12 8.30 -11.05
N LEU A 246 -6.48 9.50 -11.51
CA LEU A 246 -7.86 9.92 -11.77
C LEU A 246 -7.88 10.63 -13.12
N LYS A 247 -8.83 10.33 -13.99
CA LYS A 247 -8.95 10.94 -15.33
C LYS A 247 -7.62 10.97 -16.10
N SER A 248 -6.86 9.88 -16.06
CA SER A 248 -5.49 9.78 -16.61
C SER A 248 -4.41 10.65 -15.94
N GLU A 249 -4.73 11.52 -14.99
CA GLU A 249 -3.76 12.28 -14.20
C GLU A 249 -3.25 11.45 -13.03
N THR A 250 -1.94 11.37 -12.89
CA THR A 250 -1.30 10.69 -11.75
C THR A 250 -0.83 11.72 -10.74
N ARG A 251 -1.09 11.47 -9.45
CA ARG A 251 -0.46 12.18 -8.35
C ARG A 251 0.31 11.19 -7.48
N TYR A 252 1.53 11.56 -7.12
CA TYR A 252 2.40 10.83 -6.21
C TYR A 252 2.36 11.48 -4.83
N MET A 253 2.66 10.68 -3.80
CA MET A 253 2.84 11.19 -2.46
C MET A 253 4.06 10.58 -1.77
N MET A 254 4.60 11.36 -0.83
CA MET A 254 5.59 10.92 0.13
C MET A 254 4.92 10.88 1.50
N GLU A 255 5.07 9.75 2.18
CA GLU A 255 4.50 9.55 3.51
C GLU A 255 5.61 9.51 4.57
N GLY A 256 5.43 10.32 5.62
CA GLY A 256 6.13 10.20 6.88
C GLY A 256 5.22 9.58 7.91
N MET A 257 5.67 8.49 8.55
CA MET A 257 4.90 7.81 9.59
C MET A 257 5.62 7.92 10.94
N LEU A 258 4.88 8.37 11.95
CA LEU A 258 5.26 8.37 13.35
C LEU A 258 4.38 7.36 14.08
N PHE A 259 4.95 6.22 14.49
CA PHE A 259 4.19 5.10 15.05
C PHE A 259 3.57 5.40 16.43
N TYR A 260 4.14 6.33 17.19
CA TYR A 260 3.72 6.66 18.54
C TYR A 260 3.32 8.13 18.65
N SER A 261 2.02 8.40 18.63
CA SER A 261 1.46 9.72 19.00
C SER A 261 0.31 9.54 19.98
N GLY A 262 -0.91 9.24 19.51
CA GLY A 262 -2.05 8.98 20.38
C GLY A 262 -1.83 7.80 21.34
N SER A 263 -1.13 6.75 20.89
CA SER A 263 -0.77 5.62 21.75
C SER A 263 0.16 6.00 22.90
N ALA A 264 1.03 7.01 22.74
CA ALA A 264 1.87 7.49 23.83
C ALA A 264 1.03 8.21 24.88
N VAL A 265 0.04 9.00 24.45
CA VAL A 265 -0.92 9.70 25.31
C VAL A 265 -1.77 8.69 26.09
N GLU A 266 -2.33 7.68 25.41
CA GLU A 266 -3.04 6.56 26.06
C GLU A 266 -2.15 5.82 27.08
N LYS A 267 -0.89 5.57 26.74
CA LYS A 267 0.04 4.90 27.67
C LYS A 267 0.32 5.72 28.91
N LEU A 268 0.46 7.04 28.78
CA LEU A 268 0.65 7.96 29.90
C LEU A 268 -0.58 7.96 30.84
N LYS A 269 -1.79 7.83 30.28
CA LYS A 269 -3.01 7.65 31.07
C LYS A 269 -3.03 6.30 31.80
N GLU A 270 -2.69 5.21 31.11
CA GLU A 270 -2.65 3.86 31.71
C GLU A 270 -1.69 3.77 32.91
N ILE A 271 -0.53 4.44 32.84
CA ILE A 271 0.45 4.45 33.95
C ILE A 271 0.14 5.53 35.01
N GLY A 272 -0.99 6.24 34.88
CA GLY A 272 -1.50 7.16 35.90
C GLY A 272 -0.83 8.54 35.94
N ILE A 273 -0.21 9.00 34.84
CA ILE A 273 0.35 10.37 34.80
C ILE A 273 -0.75 11.43 34.77
N TYR A 274 -1.90 11.12 34.17
CA TYR A 274 -3.07 12.00 34.13
C TYR A 274 -4.35 11.18 33.93
N ASP A 275 -5.51 11.70 34.37
CA ASP A 275 -6.80 11.01 34.28
C ASP A 275 -7.63 11.44 33.06
N ASP A 276 -7.55 12.73 32.72
CA ASP A 276 -8.33 13.37 31.66
C ASP A 276 -7.45 14.33 30.86
N VAL A 277 -7.36 14.09 29.55
CA VAL A 277 -6.50 14.88 28.66
C VAL A 277 -7.02 16.32 28.50
N ALA A 278 -8.32 16.54 28.74
CA ALA A 278 -8.90 17.88 28.72
C ALA A 278 -8.51 18.72 29.94
N LYS A 279 -7.93 18.09 30.97
CA LYS A 279 -7.46 18.75 32.21
C LYS A 279 -5.95 18.97 32.24
N THR A 280 -5.24 18.50 31.23
CA THR A 280 -3.80 18.75 31.06
C THR A 280 -3.59 19.98 30.19
N SER A 281 -2.78 20.93 30.67
CA SER A 281 -2.47 22.22 30.04
C SER A 281 -1.47 22.11 28.90
#